data_AF-A0A1V4VXL3-F1
#
_entry.id   AF-A0A1V4VXL3-F1
#
_cell.length_a   1.000
_cell.length_b   1.000
_cell.length_c   1.000
_cell.angle_alpha   90.00
_cell.angle_beta   90.00
_cell.angle_gamma   90.00
#
_symmetry.space_group_name_H-M   'P 1'
#
loop_
_entity.id
_entity.type
_entity.pdbx_description
1 polymer ?
#
loop_
_entity_poly.entity_id
_entity_poly.type
_entity_poly.pdbx_seq_one_letter_code
_entity_poly.pdbx_strand_id
1 'polypeptide(L)'
;MNDLTRYRLCAGLHAPASAKLLYCYLLDMAGGRHNSVVISIKNLAKSVGLSRSATSRNLNRLRRLGMIGIVPRYSEDGGRLSNQYTLK
;
A
#
# COMPACT_ATOMS: atom_id res chain seq x y z
N MET A 1 -8.66 10.01 9.15
CA MET A 1 -8.99 10.76 7.92
C MET A 1 -10.46 10.53 7.62
N ASN A 2 -11.24 11.55 7.23
CA ASN A 2 -12.64 11.34 6.83
C ASN A 2 -12.72 10.82 5.38
N ASP A 3 -13.85 10.21 5.02
CA ASP A 3 -14.01 9.54 3.73
C ASP A 3 -13.94 10.49 2.54
N LEU A 4 -14.46 11.71 2.68
CA LEU A 4 -14.45 12.71 1.62
C LEU A 4 -13.03 13.15 1.25
N THR A 5 -12.16 13.36 2.24
CA THR A 5 -10.75 13.66 2.03
C THR A 5 -10.05 12.51 1.32
N ARG A 6 -10.35 11.26 1.72
CA ARG A 6 -9.80 10.06 1.06
C ARG A 6 -10.21 10.00 -0.41
N TYR A 7 -11.48 10.23 -0.72
CA TYR A 7 -11.98 10.21 -2.09
C TYR A 7 -11.40 11.32 -2.95
N ARG A 8 -11.26 12.55 -2.44
CA ARG A 8 -10.60 13.65 -3.16
C ARG A 8 -9.14 13.33 -3.50
N LEU A 9 -8.42 12.72 -2.55
CA LEU A 9 -7.05 12.26 -2.76
C LEU A 9 -6.98 11.14 -3.81
N CYS A 10 -7.79 10.08 -3.67
CA CYS A 10 -7.87 8.98 -4.64
C CYS A 10 -8.37 9.51 -6.03
N ALA A 11 -9.19 10.57 -6.10
CA ALA A 11 -9.65 11.19 -7.35
C ALA A 11 -8.54 11.93 -8.12
N GLY A 12 -7.75 12.75 -7.42
CA GLY A 12 -6.62 13.50 -8.03
C GLY A 12 -5.45 12.60 -8.46
N LEU A 13 -5.39 11.36 -7.99
CA LEU A 13 -4.35 10.41 -8.36
C LEU A 13 -4.52 9.91 -9.81
N HIS A 14 -3.56 10.20 -10.68
CA HIS A 14 -3.50 9.66 -12.04
C HIS A 14 -2.96 8.21 -12.05
N ALA A 15 -3.77 7.29 -11.53
CA ALA A 15 -3.47 5.86 -11.49
C ALA A 15 -4.73 5.01 -11.76
N PRO A 16 -4.60 3.74 -12.17
CA PRO A 16 -5.77 2.88 -12.38
C PRO A 16 -6.57 2.65 -11.09
N ALA A 17 -7.85 2.31 -11.25
CA ALA A 17 -8.75 2.02 -10.13
C ALA A 17 -8.17 0.99 -9.14
N SER A 18 -7.47 -0.04 -9.63
CA SER A 18 -6.83 -1.04 -8.77
C SER A 18 -5.66 -0.49 -7.93
N ALA A 19 -4.94 0.52 -8.41
CA ALA A 19 -3.93 1.21 -7.61
C ALA A 19 -4.57 2.13 -6.56
N LYS A 20 -5.65 2.83 -6.94
CA LYS A 20 -6.44 3.66 -6.01
C LYS A 20 -7.04 2.82 -4.89
N LEU A 21 -7.65 1.68 -5.22
CA LEU A 21 -8.20 0.73 -4.27
C LEU A 21 -7.12 0.24 -3.29
N LEU A 22 -5.96 -0.15 -3.81
CA LEU A 22 -4.84 -0.60 -2.98
C LEU A 22 -4.37 0.48 -2.01
N TYR A 23 -4.26 1.73 -2.50
CA TYR A 23 -3.86 2.87 -1.68
C TYR A 23 -4.88 3.20 -0.60
N CYS A 24 -6.16 3.30 -1.00
CA CYS A 24 -7.27 3.52 -0.10
C CYS A 24 -7.35 2.39 0.98
N TYR A 25 -7.09 1.11 0.64
CA TYR A 25 -6.98 0.01 1.62
C TYR A 25 -5.79 0.16 2.58
N LEU A 26 -4.61 0.56 2.08
CA LEU A 26 -3.45 0.81 2.94
C LEU A 26 -3.70 1.98 3.89
N LEU A 27 -4.41 3.02 3.45
CA LEU A 27 -4.85 4.15 4.29
C LEU A 27 -5.73 3.70 5.46
N ASP A 28 -6.65 2.76 5.21
CA ASP A 28 -7.52 2.22 6.26
C ASP A 28 -6.74 1.36 7.27
N MET A 29 -5.79 0.58 6.77
CA MET A 29 -4.93 -0.27 7.60
C MET A 29 -3.91 0.53 8.42
N ALA A 30 -3.48 1.70 7.95
CA ALA A 30 -2.44 2.52 8.56
C ALA A 30 -2.92 3.36 9.75
N GLY A 31 -4.18 3.22 10.17
CA GLY A 31 -4.97 4.09 11.07
C GLY A 31 -4.44 4.37 12.49
N GLY A 32 -3.13 4.48 12.71
CA GLY A 32 -2.47 4.86 13.95
C GLY A 32 -1.30 5.85 13.74
N ARG A 33 -0.46 6.03 14.78
CA ARG A 33 0.57 7.09 14.87
C ARG A 33 1.68 7.07 13.81
N HIS A 34 1.90 5.94 13.13
CA HIS A 34 3.12 5.74 12.32
C HIS A 34 2.90 5.77 10.81
N ASN A 35 1.66 6.03 10.35
CA ASN A 35 1.29 6.12 8.92
C ASN A 35 1.88 4.99 8.06
N SER A 36 1.96 3.78 8.63
CA SER A 36 2.62 2.65 8.00
C SER A 36 1.95 1.32 8.33
N VAL A 37 2.10 0.37 7.42
CA VAL A 37 1.49 -0.96 7.47
C VAL A 37 2.53 -2.01 7.16
N VAL A 38 2.60 -3.05 7.99
CA VAL A 38 3.40 -4.23 7.75
C VAL A 38 2.48 -5.33 7.23
N ILE A 39 2.63 -5.70 5.97
CA ILE A 39 1.80 -6.76 5.37
C ILE A 39 2.52 -7.44 4.20
N SER A 40 2.34 -8.74 4.06
CA SER A 40 2.89 -9.46 2.90
C SER A 40 2.14 -9.08 1.62
N ILE A 41 2.82 -9.09 0.47
CA ILE A 41 2.17 -8.87 -0.83
C ILE A 41 1.07 -9.92 -1.06
N LYS A 42 1.23 -11.16 -0.56
CA LYS A 42 0.22 -12.22 -0.66
C LYS A 42 -1.07 -11.82 0.03
N ASN A 43 -0.99 -11.40 1.29
CA ASN A 43 -2.17 -11.08 2.08
C ASN A 43 -2.81 -9.80 1.56
N LEU A 44 -2.00 -8.80 1.22
CA LEU A 44 -2.49 -7.57 0.60
C LEU A 44 -3.28 -7.87 -0.68
N ALA A 45 -2.73 -8.68 -1.59
CA ALA A 45 -3.38 -9.09 -2.82
C ALA A 45 -4.73 -9.78 -2.57
N LYS A 46 -4.77 -10.70 -1.59
CA LYS A 46 -6.00 -11.40 -1.19
C LYS A 46 -7.06 -10.42 -0.65
N SER A 47 -6.67 -9.48 0.21
CA SER A 47 -7.60 -8.53 0.83
C SER A 47 -8.30 -7.63 -0.19
N VAL A 48 -7.62 -7.25 -1.27
CA VAL A 48 -8.18 -6.36 -2.30
C VAL A 48 -8.66 -7.09 -3.56
N GLY A 49 -8.65 -8.42 -3.56
CA GLY A 49 -9.09 -9.22 -4.71
C GLY A 49 -8.20 -9.09 -5.96
N LEU A 50 -6.90 -8.83 -5.79
CA LEU A 50 -5.94 -8.72 -6.89
C LEU A 50 -5.01 -9.94 -6.96
N SER A 51 -4.43 -10.18 -8.14
CA SER A 51 -3.30 -11.12 -8.24
C SER A 51 -2.05 -10.54 -7.58
N ARG A 52 -1.12 -11.39 -7.16
CA ARG A 52 0.18 -10.94 -6.63
C ARG A 52 0.93 -10.04 -7.62
N SER A 53 0.92 -10.39 -8.91
CA SER A 53 1.60 -9.61 -9.95
C SER A 53 0.94 -8.25 -10.17
N ALA A 54 -0.39 -8.19 -10.20
CA ALA A 54 -1.11 -6.92 -10.29
C ALA A 54 -0.85 -6.03 -9.06
N THR A 55 -0.86 -6.63 -7.87
CA THR A 55 -0.54 -5.97 -6.60
C THR A 55 0.87 -5.38 -6.63
N SER A 56 1.87 -6.16 -7.01
CA SER A 56 3.26 -5.69 -7.12
C SER A 56 3.41 -4.54 -8.12
N ARG A 57 2.79 -4.63 -9.31
CA ARG A 57 2.81 -3.54 -10.30
C ARG A 57 2.18 -2.25 -9.76
N ASN A 58 1.04 -2.37 -9.08
CA ASN A 58 0.34 -1.22 -8.51
C ASN A 58 1.09 -0.61 -7.32
N LEU A 59 1.69 -1.42 -6.43
CA LEU A 59 2.58 -0.93 -5.37
C LEU A 59 3.75 -0.13 -5.95
N ASN A 60 4.42 -0.67 -6.97
CA ASN A 60 5.51 0.02 -7.64
C ASN A 60 5.06 1.30 -8.36
N ARG A 61 3.84 1.33 -8.91
CA ARG A 61 3.24 2.55 -9.47
C ARG A 61 3.00 3.59 -8.39
N LEU A 62 2.36 3.24 -7.28
CA LEU A 62 2.12 4.14 -6.14
C LEU A 62 3.44 4.69 -5.57
N ARG A 63 4.47 3.85 -5.46
CA ARG A 63 5.82 4.26 -5.05
C ARG A 63 6.41 5.29 -6.00
N ARG A 64 6.32 5.06 -7.32
CA ARG A 64 6.82 6.01 -8.34
C ARG A 64 6.06 7.33 -8.34
N LEU A 65 4.78 7.30 -8.01
CA LEU A 65 3.95 8.50 -7.85
C LEU A 65 4.20 9.21 -6.50
N GLY A 66 5.11 8.70 -5.66
CA GLY A 66 5.41 9.32 -4.37
C GLY A 66 4.32 9.14 -3.33
N MET A 67 3.35 8.25 -3.54
CA MET A 67 2.23 8.04 -2.61
C MET A 67 2.59 7.10 -1.45
N ILE A 68 3.55 6.20 -1.68
CA ILE A 68 4.01 5.24 -0.66
C ILE A 68 5.53 5.05 -0.70
N GLY A 69 6.11 4.76 0.45
CA GLY A 69 7.41 4.09 0.60
C GLY A 69 7.23 2.57 0.71
N ILE A 70 8.20 1.80 0.22
CA ILE A 70 8.26 0.34 0.39
C ILE A 70 9.60 0.00 1.00
N VAL A 71 9.58 -0.51 2.23
CA VAL A 71 10.77 -0.89 2.98
C VAL A 71 10.80 -2.41 3.14
N PRO A 72 11.76 -3.12 2.51
CA PRO A 72 11.96 -4.54 2.79
C PRO A 72 12.42 -4.71 4.23
N ARG A 73 11.98 -5.78 4.89
CA ARG A 73 12.37 -6.09 6.26
C ARG A 73 12.97 -7.48 6.34
N TYR A 74 13.87 -7.65 7.29
CA TYR A 74 14.63 -8.87 7.49
C TYR A 74 14.65 -9.21 8.98
N SER A 75 14.68 -10.49 9.33
CA SER A 75 14.94 -10.95 10.70
C SER A 75 16.42 -10.76 11.05
N GLU A 76 16.78 -10.96 12.31
CA GLU A 76 18.17 -10.92 12.78
C GLU A 76 19.05 -11.92 12.01
N ASP A 77 18.51 -13.11 11.70
CA ASP A 77 19.19 -14.13 10.89
C ASP A 77 19.18 -13.85 9.37
N GLY A 78 18.71 -12.68 8.92
CA GLY A 78 18.67 -12.28 7.51
C GLY A 78 17.49 -12.84 6.70
N GLY A 79 16.54 -13.54 7.34
CA GLY A 79 15.33 -14.05 6.70
C GLY A 79 14.39 -12.94 6.22
N ARG A 80 13.82 -13.06 5.01
CA ARG A 80 12.94 -12.03 4.44
C ARG A 80 11.58 -11.99 5.13
N LEU A 81 11.25 -10.85 5.73
CA LEU A 81 9.96 -10.59 6.36
C LEU A 81 8.99 -9.86 5.42
N SER A 82 7.75 -9.65 5.89
CA SER A 82 6.80 -8.77 5.21
C SER A 82 7.34 -7.35 5.10
N ASN A 83 7.15 -6.76 3.92
CA ASN A 83 7.48 -5.36 3.67
C ASN A 83 6.67 -4.45 4.60
N GLN A 84 7.27 -3.31 4.93
CA GLN A 84 6.57 -2.17 5.51
C GLN A 84 6.26 -1.17 4.40
N TYR A 85 5.01 -0.73 4.36
CA TYR A 85 4.53 0.33 3.48
C TYR A 85 4.29 1.57 4.30
N THR A 86 4.92 2.69 3.94
CA THR A 86 4.70 3.98 4.60
C THR A 86 3.90 4.87 3.66
N LEU A 87 2.79 5.44 4.12
CA LEU A 87 1.98 6.35 3.33
C LEU A 87 2.57 7.76 3.37
N LYS A 88 2.37 8.53 2.30
CA LYS A 88 2.89 9.89 2.13
C LYS A 88 1.76 10.90 1.92
#